data_AF-A0A1L9N841-F1
#
_entry.id   AF-A0A1L9N841-F1
#
_cell.length_a   1.000
_cell.length_b   1.000
_cell.length_c   1.000
_cell.angle_alpha   90.00
_cell.angle_beta   90.00
_cell.angle_gamma   90.00
#
_symmetry.space_group_name_H-M   'P 1'
#
loop_
_entity.id
_entity.type
_entity.pdbx_description
1 polymer ?
#
loop_
_entity_poly.entity_id
_entity_poly.type
_entity_poly.pdbx_seq_one_letter_code
_entity_poly.pdbx_strand_id
1 'polypeptide(L)'
;MSASALPSERLPRDDDARSVSSDSSDVSNEEGWEDVEPDDDTQPVVGLFSEKVYPDVRAMLKETKDKYNFDLRRIQKELDLDFLGTIKLVNYVRTQVKEGNMSPDVSSADKFEDDAYLKPVLEDDALLYSLDDIEDETPETTGGSDAERRVIELQEDLERLQTQFSEYREAVQKSMEEQLTKEDEKLGSTLSDASAQKAANRVEEIDADYFTSYAYNGIHESMLKDTIRTDSYRDFVYENKHVFKDKVVLDVGCGTGILSMFCAKAGAKKVISVDNSNIIDRAKEIIYENGFGDVITCIRGKIEEVTLPVQQVDIIISEWMGYGLLFEAMFDSVIYARDRYLAPGGLMVPSHATLRVAPFADPDFIANHISFWKSVYGFNMSSMLTGIYDEALVRVVEPSSIPGQSAVFLPLPLHTITVEELSFLKEFQVTLTEDIDALDGFAIWFDIFFMPSRDSPIADDAVPSEMQKKGIVAFTTGPYGKETHWQQSILLIDHEKRKGVALKKGQTITGKVGYQKKSEKSRSLDITIEWDSQDGEKGSQKWGLQ
;
A
#
# COMPACT_ATOMS: atom_id res chain seq x y z
N MET A 1 -26.80 -60.12 16.08
CA MET A 1 -25.96 -61.09 16.84
C MET A 1 -24.69 -61.34 16.02
N SER A 2 -23.62 -61.84 16.66
CA SER A 2 -22.28 -62.07 16.09
C SER A 2 -22.25 -63.17 14.99
N ALA A 3 -21.17 -63.49 14.27
CA ALA A 3 -19.73 -63.15 14.36
C ALA A 3 -19.04 -63.33 12.96
N SER A 4 -17.90 -62.69 12.60
CA SER A 4 -16.47 -63.15 12.67
C SER A 4 -16.12 -64.60 12.24
N ALA A 5 -14.95 -64.98 11.67
CA ALA A 5 -13.84 -64.31 10.94
C ALA A 5 -12.69 -65.34 10.60
N LEU A 6 -11.89 -65.12 9.52
CA LEU A 6 -10.47 -65.58 9.27
C LEU A 6 -10.17 -67.12 9.24
N PRO A 7 -8.93 -67.65 8.97
CA PRO A 7 -7.63 -67.12 8.42
C PRO A 7 -7.23 -67.87 7.09
N SER A 8 -6.01 -68.30 6.64
CA SER A 8 -4.55 -68.29 7.03
C SER A 8 -3.60 -68.76 5.87
N GLU A 9 -2.43 -68.09 5.67
CA GLU A 9 -1.00 -68.55 5.60
C GLU A 9 -0.50 -69.85 4.83
N ARG A 10 0.78 -70.08 4.37
CA ARG A 10 2.06 -69.33 4.13
C ARG A 10 3.20 -70.16 3.42
N LEU A 11 4.21 -69.46 2.83
CA LEU A 11 5.69 -69.78 2.66
C LEU A 11 6.18 -70.94 1.75
N PRO A 12 7.49 -71.04 1.32
CA PRO A 12 8.77 -70.27 1.60
C PRO A 12 9.28 -69.41 0.38
N ARG A 13 10.51 -68.84 0.20
CA ARG A 13 11.93 -68.91 0.70
C ARG A 13 12.83 -70.04 0.10
N ASP A 14 14.17 -69.97 -0.15
CA ASP A 14 15.34 -69.14 0.33
C ASP A 14 16.48 -68.82 -0.73
N ASP A 15 17.24 -67.72 -0.51
CA ASP A 15 18.68 -67.33 -0.72
C ASP A 15 19.53 -67.71 -2.01
N ASP A 16 20.69 -67.10 -2.39
CA ASP A 16 21.67 -66.18 -1.73
C ASP A 16 22.57 -65.31 -2.69
N ALA A 17 23.20 -64.25 -2.13
CA ALA A 17 24.54 -63.64 -2.40
C ALA A 17 24.91 -62.64 -3.56
N ARG A 18 25.12 -61.35 -3.14
CA ARG A 18 26.24 -60.37 -3.43
C ARG A 18 26.28 -59.41 -4.67
N SER A 19 26.03 -58.11 -4.40
CA SER A 19 26.74 -56.85 -4.82
C SER A 19 27.04 -56.53 -6.31
N VAL A 20 27.01 -55.28 -6.82
CA VAL A 20 27.25 -53.94 -6.20
C VAL A 20 26.41 -52.81 -6.87
N SER A 21 26.13 -51.74 -6.12
CA SER A 21 25.88 -50.33 -6.55
C SER A 21 24.90 -50.01 -7.71
N SER A 22 23.66 -49.62 -7.37
CA SER A 22 23.15 -48.24 -7.55
C SER A 22 21.69 -48.12 -7.06
N ASP A 23 21.47 -47.53 -5.87
CA ASP A 23 20.16 -47.03 -5.44
C ASP A 23 19.86 -45.72 -6.20
N SER A 24 18.72 -45.52 -6.87
CA SER A 24 17.31 -45.49 -6.44
C SER A 24 16.84 -44.08 -6.08
N SER A 25 15.62 -43.74 -6.49
CA SER A 25 15.01 -42.41 -6.30
C SER A 25 13.48 -42.54 -6.26
N ASP A 26 12.96 -43.03 -5.14
CA ASP A 26 11.54 -42.93 -4.81
C ASP A 26 11.39 -42.85 -3.28
N VAL A 27 11.16 -41.66 -2.76
CA VAL A 27 10.80 -41.41 -1.35
C VAL A 27 10.00 -40.12 -1.24
N SER A 28 8.85 -40.22 -0.59
CA SER A 28 8.14 -39.10 0.02
C SER A 28 8.87 -38.61 1.27
N ASN A 29 8.80 -37.32 1.58
CA ASN A 29 8.41 -36.90 2.92
C ASN A 29 7.83 -35.47 2.93
N GLU A 30 6.99 -35.19 3.92
CA GLU A 30 6.73 -33.85 4.43
C GLU A 30 7.83 -33.48 5.45
N GLU A 31 8.14 -32.19 5.60
CA GLU A 31 8.51 -31.46 6.83
C GLU A 31 9.38 -30.22 6.52
N GLY A 32 9.51 -29.36 7.54
CA GLY A 32 9.88 -27.94 7.47
C GLY A 32 11.13 -27.53 6.69
N TRP A 33 11.03 -26.31 6.14
CA TRP A 33 12.16 -25.43 5.84
C TRP A 33 11.87 -24.02 6.38
N GLU A 34 11.90 -23.90 7.71
CA GLU A 34 12.63 -22.77 8.28
C GLU A 34 14.12 -23.09 8.08
N ASP A 35 14.74 -22.51 7.07
CA ASP A 35 16.16 -22.15 7.10
C ASP A 35 16.29 -20.87 6.30
N VAL A 36 16.41 -19.75 7.02
CA VAL A 36 16.98 -18.53 6.44
C VAL A 36 18.49 -18.78 6.43
N GLU A 37 19.01 -19.24 5.29
CA GLU A 37 20.46 -19.10 5.07
C GLU A 37 20.77 -17.59 5.13
N PRO A 38 21.73 -17.15 5.95
CA PRO A 38 22.12 -15.75 5.97
C PRO A 38 22.79 -15.41 4.65
N ASP A 39 22.40 -14.29 4.03
CA ASP A 39 22.98 -13.81 2.78
C ASP A 39 24.46 -13.43 2.96
N ASP A 40 25.36 -14.41 2.81
CA ASP A 40 26.81 -14.21 2.76
C ASP A 40 27.22 -13.79 1.34
N ASP A 41 26.71 -12.62 0.93
CA ASP A 41 26.70 -12.07 -0.45
C ASP A 41 28.10 -11.58 -0.89
N THR A 42 29.08 -12.50 -0.79
CA THR A 42 30.51 -12.27 -0.91
C THR A 42 30.96 -12.34 -2.37
N GLN A 43 30.78 -11.24 -3.11
CA GLN A 43 31.28 -11.14 -4.48
C GLN A 43 32.82 -11.05 -4.50
N PRO A 44 33.51 -11.90 -5.30
CA PRO A 44 34.96 -11.94 -5.33
C PRO A 44 35.55 -10.76 -6.13
N VAL A 45 36.42 -9.96 -5.50
CA VAL A 45 36.96 -8.72 -6.07
C VAL A 45 38.44 -8.80 -6.46
N VAL A 46 38.83 -8.05 -7.49
CA VAL A 46 40.24 -7.91 -7.93
C VAL A 46 40.95 -6.82 -7.12
N GLY A 47 42.16 -7.09 -6.65
CA GLY A 47 42.95 -6.15 -5.85
C GLY A 47 43.28 -4.82 -6.53
N LEU A 48 43.47 -3.77 -5.72
CA LEU A 48 43.92 -2.46 -6.18
C LEU A 48 45.37 -2.45 -6.70
N PHE A 49 46.26 -3.24 -6.06
CA PHE A 49 47.70 -3.28 -6.33
C PHE A 49 48.19 -4.61 -6.93
N SER A 50 47.28 -5.45 -7.42
CA SER A 50 47.61 -6.78 -7.98
C SER A 50 46.41 -7.42 -8.68
N GLU A 51 46.66 -8.17 -9.75
CA GLU A 51 45.68 -9.06 -10.43
C GLU A 51 45.17 -10.25 -9.57
N LYS A 52 45.49 -10.27 -8.27
CA LYS A 52 44.96 -11.25 -7.33
C LYS A 52 43.47 -10.98 -7.07
N VAL A 53 42.66 -12.04 -7.19
CA VAL A 53 41.27 -12.07 -6.73
C VAL A 53 41.22 -12.41 -5.24
N TYR A 54 40.31 -11.76 -4.52
CA TYR A 54 40.00 -11.95 -3.10
C TYR A 54 38.56 -12.46 -2.97
N PRO A 55 38.21 -13.21 -1.90
CA PRO A 55 36.85 -13.68 -1.70
C PRO A 55 35.86 -12.52 -1.46
N ASP A 56 36.32 -11.43 -0.84
CA ASP A 56 35.50 -10.30 -0.43
C ASP A 56 36.32 -8.99 -0.39
N VAL A 57 35.63 -7.86 -0.28
CA VAL A 57 36.24 -6.50 -0.24
C VAL A 57 37.09 -6.28 1.02
N ARG A 58 36.70 -6.83 2.17
CA ARG A 58 37.39 -6.65 3.46
C ARG A 58 38.75 -7.34 3.46
N ALA A 59 38.84 -8.54 2.89
CA ALA A 59 40.09 -9.27 2.66
C ALA A 59 41.03 -8.54 1.69
N MET A 60 40.47 -7.91 0.64
CA MET A 60 41.22 -7.10 -0.33
C MET A 60 41.78 -5.83 0.32
N LEU A 61 40.96 -5.08 1.06
CA LEU A 61 41.36 -3.89 1.80
C LEU A 61 42.43 -4.20 2.86
N LYS A 62 42.30 -5.34 3.56
CA LYS A 62 43.26 -5.77 4.57
C LYS A 62 44.65 -6.05 3.99
N GLU A 63 44.78 -6.86 2.94
CA GLU A 63 46.10 -7.05 2.31
C GLU A 63 46.63 -5.74 1.70
N THR A 64 45.76 -4.91 1.13
CA THR A 64 46.15 -3.61 0.57
C THR A 64 46.76 -2.69 1.64
N LYS A 65 46.18 -2.65 2.84
CA LYS A 65 46.69 -1.93 4.00
C LYS A 65 47.98 -2.54 4.56
N ASP A 66 48.00 -3.84 4.84
CA ASP A 66 49.13 -4.53 5.47
C ASP A 66 50.40 -4.58 4.60
N LYS A 67 50.24 -4.61 3.27
CA LYS A 67 51.34 -4.89 2.32
C LYS A 67 51.77 -3.68 1.48
N TYR A 68 50.85 -2.75 1.21
CA TYR A 68 51.12 -1.56 0.40
C TYR A 68 50.94 -0.25 1.20
N ASN A 69 50.58 -0.32 2.49
CA ASN A 69 50.33 0.83 3.36
C ASN A 69 49.29 1.80 2.78
N PHE A 70 48.32 1.27 2.01
CA PHE A 70 47.27 2.02 1.36
C PHE A 70 45.92 1.70 2.02
N ASP A 71 45.22 2.73 2.47
CA ASP A 71 43.99 2.59 3.26
C ASP A 71 42.87 3.38 2.58
N LEU A 72 42.12 2.70 1.69
CA LEU A 72 41.08 3.33 0.87
C LEU A 72 40.02 4.04 1.74
N ARG A 73 39.56 3.38 2.82
CA ARG A 73 38.62 3.93 3.80
C ARG A 73 39.14 5.23 4.43
N ARG A 74 40.42 5.25 4.83
CA ARG A 74 41.01 6.47 5.40
C ARG A 74 41.13 7.59 4.37
N ILE A 75 41.56 7.29 3.14
CA ILE A 75 41.75 8.29 2.07
C ILE A 75 40.40 8.90 1.65
N GLN A 76 39.35 8.09 1.51
CA GLN A 76 37.98 8.54 1.22
C GLN A 76 37.50 9.58 2.25
N LYS A 77 37.70 9.31 3.55
CA LYS A 77 37.29 10.21 4.64
C LYS A 77 38.28 11.36 4.92
N GLU A 78 39.54 11.25 4.52
CA GLU A 78 40.53 12.35 4.56
C GLU A 78 40.35 13.36 3.42
N LEU A 79 39.70 12.98 2.32
CA LEU A 79 39.49 13.80 1.13
C LEU A 79 38.01 14.14 0.82
N ASP A 80 37.09 13.74 1.70
CA ASP A 80 35.63 14.00 1.60
C ASP A 80 35.03 13.55 0.26
N LEU A 81 35.39 12.33 -0.18
CA LEU A 81 35.02 11.81 -1.50
C LEU A 81 33.61 11.18 -1.50
N ASP A 82 32.78 11.65 -2.42
CA ASP A 82 31.53 10.98 -2.77
C ASP A 82 31.77 9.66 -3.53
N PHE A 83 30.69 8.97 -3.90
CA PHE A 83 30.73 7.71 -4.66
C PHE A 83 31.53 7.85 -5.98
N LEU A 84 31.35 8.96 -6.71
CA LEU A 84 32.03 9.19 -7.99
C LEU A 84 33.51 9.53 -7.81
N GLY A 85 33.86 10.31 -6.78
CA GLY A 85 35.24 10.56 -6.36
C GLY A 85 35.96 9.30 -5.91
N THR A 86 35.23 8.38 -5.26
CA THR A 86 35.75 7.07 -4.84
C THR A 86 35.99 6.14 -6.04
N ILE A 87 35.09 6.12 -7.04
CA ILE A 87 35.34 5.46 -8.34
C ILE A 87 36.57 6.05 -9.03
N LYS A 88 36.69 7.39 -9.11
CA LYS A 88 37.85 8.08 -9.69
C LYS A 88 39.15 7.69 -8.99
N LEU A 89 39.16 7.65 -7.65
CA LEU A 89 40.30 7.20 -6.85
C LEU A 89 40.70 5.75 -7.15
N VAL A 90 39.75 4.82 -7.20
CA VAL A 90 40.02 3.40 -7.50
C VAL A 90 40.61 3.21 -8.90
N ASN A 91 40.03 3.88 -9.90
CA ASN A 91 40.53 3.83 -11.28
C ASN A 91 41.88 4.54 -11.44
N TYR A 92 42.13 5.65 -10.74
CA TYR A 92 43.44 6.29 -10.70
C TYR A 92 44.52 5.35 -10.12
N VAL A 93 44.26 4.74 -8.96
CA VAL A 93 45.18 3.80 -8.31
C VAL A 93 45.52 2.61 -9.23
N ARG A 94 44.50 1.96 -9.81
CA ARG A 94 44.72 0.83 -10.74
C ARG A 94 45.41 1.26 -12.04
N THR A 95 45.19 2.48 -12.53
CA THR A 95 45.92 3.04 -13.68
C THR A 95 47.40 3.23 -13.35
N GLN A 96 47.71 3.88 -12.22
CA GLN A 96 49.08 4.08 -11.75
C GLN A 96 49.82 2.75 -11.55
N VAL A 97 49.18 1.75 -10.94
CA VAL A 97 49.74 0.39 -10.78
C VAL A 97 50.01 -0.27 -12.13
N LYS A 98 49.11 -0.12 -13.11
CA LYS A 98 49.27 -0.64 -14.49
C LYS A 98 50.41 0.04 -15.27
N GLU A 99 50.71 1.30 -14.95
CA GLU A 99 51.89 2.03 -15.45
C GLU A 99 53.18 1.70 -14.66
N GLY A 100 53.11 0.85 -13.63
CA GLY A 100 54.23 0.40 -12.82
C GLY A 100 54.49 1.23 -11.55
N ASN A 101 53.64 2.23 -11.26
CA ASN A 101 53.72 3.01 -10.03
C ASN A 101 52.99 2.31 -8.88
N MET A 102 53.74 1.61 -8.04
CA MET A 102 53.25 0.93 -6.84
C MET A 102 53.01 1.87 -5.64
N SER A 103 53.06 3.19 -5.82
CA SER A 103 52.82 4.20 -4.78
C SER A 103 52.18 5.47 -5.38
N PRO A 104 50.88 5.41 -5.73
CA PRO A 104 50.15 6.54 -6.31
C PRO A 104 50.06 7.72 -5.33
N ASP A 105 50.10 8.94 -5.89
CA ASP A 105 50.02 10.18 -5.10
C ASP A 105 48.56 10.56 -4.85
N VAL A 106 48.07 10.19 -3.67
CA VAL A 106 46.70 10.44 -3.19
C VAL A 106 46.65 11.55 -2.14
N SER A 107 47.55 12.54 -2.24
CA SER A 107 47.65 13.65 -1.28
C SER A 107 46.60 14.77 -1.45
N SER A 108 45.85 14.76 -2.55
CA SER A 108 44.71 15.65 -2.81
C SER A 108 43.79 15.05 -3.88
N ALA A 109 42.52 15.42 -3.90
CA ALA A 109 41.56 15.01 -4.92
C ALA A 109 41.95 15.51 -6.33
N ASP A 110 42.62 16.66 -6.44
CA ASP A 110 43.10 17.25 -7.71
C ASP A 110 43.97 16.28 -8.56
N LYS A 111 44.53 15.24 -7.92
CA LYS A 111 45.38 14.22 -8.54
C LYS A 111 44.60 13.24 -9.43
N PHE A 112 43.30 13.09 -9.17
CA PHE A 112 42.40 12.12 -9.81
C PHE A 112 41.02 12.71 -10.14
N GLU A 113 40.88 14.04 -10.13
CA GLU A 113 39.64 14.76 -10.49
C GLU A 113 39.22 14.54 -11.97
N ASP A 114 40.15 14.19 -12.87
CA ASP A 114 39.91 14.02 -14.31
C ASP A 114 38.80 12.97 -14.59
N ASP A 115 37.83 13.34 -15.42
CA ASP A 115 36.73 12.46 -15.85
C ASP A 115 37.20 11.22 -16.63
N ALA A 116 38.46 11.19 -17.10
CA ALA A 116 39.10 9.98 -17.60
C ALA A 116 39.04 8.82 -16.59
N TYR A 117 39.05 9.09 -15.28
CA TYR A 117 38.97 8.09 -14.22
C TYR A 117 37.53 7.66 -13.86
N LEU A 118 36.49 8.23 -14.48
CA LEU A 118 35.13 7.67 -14.43
C LEU A 118 35.00 6.40 -15.27
N LYS A 119 35.97 6.11 -16.16
CA LYS A 119 35.98 4.88 -16.94
C LYS A 119 36.68 3.75 -16.15
N PRO A 120 36.02 2.61 -15.91
CA PRO A 120 36.63 1.45 -15.27
C PRO A 120 37.92 0.98 -15.95
N VAL A 121 38.94 0.67 -15.13
CA VAL A 121 40.21 0.08 -15.59
C VAL A 121 40.09 -1.42 -15.86
N LEU A 122 39.12 -2.07 -15.21
CA LEU A 122 38.72 -3.45 -15.40
C LEU A 122 37.31 -3.50 -16.01
N GLU A 123 37.00 -4.58 -16.73
CA GLU A 123 35.66 -4.91 -17.23
C GLU A 123 34.94 -5.71 -16.13
N ASP A 124 33.64 -5.47 -15.92
CA ASP A 124 32.81 -6.08 -14.86
C ASP A 124 33.42 -6.02 -13.44
N ASP A 125 33.87 -4.81 -13.05
CA ASP A 125 34.65 -4.53 -11.84
C ASP A 125 33.79 -4.52 -10.56
N ALA A 126 33.54 -5.70 -9.98
CA ALA A 126 32.74 -5.91 -8.76
C ALA A 126 33.05 -4.94 -7.60
N LEU A 127 34.31 -4.49 -7.46
CA LEU A 127 34.70 -3.53 -6.42
C LEU A 127 34.01 -2.17 -6.58
N LEU A 128 33.64 -1.75 -7.80
CA LEU A 128 32.99 -0.46 -8.05
C LEU A 128 31.48 -0.48 -7.74
N TYR A 129 30.88 -1.67 -7.61
CA TYR A 129 29.48 -1.85 -7.23
C TYR A 129 29.34 -1.94 -5.70
N SER A 130 30.28 -2.64 -5.03
CA SER A 130 30.38 -2.72 -3.56
C SER A 130 31.29 -1.65 -2.96
N LEU A 131 31.15 -0.39 -3.40
CA LEU A 131 31.82 0.76 -2.74
C LEU A 131 31.02 1.27 -1.54
N ASP A 132 29.69 1.16 -1.57
CA ASP A 132 28.83 1.60 -0.46
C ASP A 132 28.93 0.63 0.73
N ASP A 133 29.08 -0.67 0.46
CA ASP A 133 29.35 -1.75 1.44
C ASP A 133 30.69 -1.57 2.21
N ILE A 134 31.50 -0.57 1.83
CA ILE A 134 32.75 -0.23 2.52
C ILE A 134 32.48 0.56 3.80
N GLU A 135 31.27 1.10 4.01
CA GLU A 135 30.85 1.81 5.22
C GLU A 135 30.42 0.86 6.36
N ASP A 136 31.33 0.05 6.92
CA ASP A 136 31.46 -0.03 8.38
C ASP A 136 32.71 -0.75 8.94
N GLU A 137 33.17 -0.27 10.09
CA GLU A 137 33.93 -0.99 11.15
C GLU A 137 34.04 -0.04 12.36
N THR A 138 33.00 0.02 13.18
CA THR A 138 33.11 0.62 14.52
C THR A 138 34.16 -0.15 15.35
N PRO A 139 35.11 0.53 16.04
CA PRO A 139 36.08 -0.16 16.88
C PRO A 139 35.42 -0.94 18.03
N GLU A 140 35.98 -2.10 18.40
CA GLU A 140 35.50 -2.90 19.54
C GLU A 140 35.69 -2.16 20.89
N THR A 141 34.76 -1.28 21.26
CA THR A 141 34.75 -0.59 22.56
C THR A 141 33.50 -0.91 23.38
N THR A 142 33.54 -2.09 24.01
CA THR A 142 33.00 -2.36 25.37
C THR A 142 31.59 -1.83 25.70
N GLY A 143 30.57 -2.66 25.48
CA GLY A 143 29.47 -2.82 26.44
C GLY A 143 28.35 -1.78 26.44
N GLY A 144 27.63 -1.66 25.31
CA GLY A 144 26.21 -1.29 25.31
C GLY A 144 25.32 -2.53 25.21
N SER A 145 24.06 -2.43 25.64
CA SER A 145 23.04 -3.46 25.48
C SER A 145 22.35 -3.37 24.10
N ASP A 146 21.80 -4.47 23.60
CA ASP A 146 21.12 -4.46 22.29
C ASP A 146 19.86 -3.57 22.26
N ALA A 147 19.31 -3.22 23.43
CA ALA A 147 18.26 -2.21 23.54
C ALA A 147 18.78 -0.80 23.20
N GLU A 148 20.02 -0.46 23.53
CA GLU A 148 20.62 0.85 23.21
C GLU A 148 20.98 0.94 21.72
N ARG A 149 21.46 -0.16 21.11
CA ARG A 149 21.61 -0.26 19.64
C ARG A 149 20.27 -0.04 18.92
N ARG A 150 19.23 -0.75 19.35
CA ARG A 150 17.91 -0.65 18.73
C ARG A 150 17.23 0.70 18.95
N VAL A 151 17.60 1.45 20.00
CA VAL A 151 17.20 2.85 20.16
C VAL A 151 17.91 3.76 19.15
N ILE A 152 19.17 3.49 18.80
CA ILE A 152 19.91 4.25 17.77
C ILE A 152 19.35 3.93 16.37
N GLU A 153 19.16 2.65 16.02
CA GLU A 153 18.49 2.23 14.78
C GLU A 153 17.11 2.91 14.61
N LEU A 154 16.30 2.90 15.68
CA LEU A 154 14.99 3.57 15.70
C LEU A 154 15.07 5.10 15.73
N GLN A 155 16.22 5.70 16.05
CA GLN A 155 16.42 7.15 15.93
C GLN A 155 16.82 7.52 14.50
N GLU A 156 17.71 6.76 13.87
CA GLU A 156 18.15 6.94 12.47
C GLU A 156 17.00 6.68 11.49
N ASP A 157 16.18 5.64 11.70
CA ASP A 157 14.93 5.41 10.96
C ASP A 157 13.97 6.60 11.08
N LEU A 158 13.90 7.24 12.26
CA LEU A 158 12.99 8.34 12.56
C LEU A 158 13.51 9.67 11.99
N GLU A 159 14.82 9.92 11.97
CA GLU A 159 15.43 11.04 11.24
C GLU A 159 15.32 10.85 9.71
N ARG A 160 15.46 9.62 9.19
CA ARG A 160 15.19 9.31 7.77
C ARG A 160 13.73 9.55 7.42
N LEU A 161 12.79 9.10 8.25
CA LEU A 161 11.36 9.38 8.07
C LEU A 161 11.06 10.89 8.16
N GLN A 162 11.64 11.62 9.12
CA GLN A 162 11.45 13.07 9.24
C GLN A 162 11.99 13.81 8.01
N THR A 163 13.12 13.37 7.45
CA THR A 163 13.70 13.92 6.23
C THR A 163 12.76 13.70 5.04
N GLN A 164 12.33 12.46 4.81
CA GLN A 164 11.34 12.13 3.76
C GLN A 164 10.02 12.88 3.94
N PHE A 165 9.55 13.08 5.18
CA PHE A 165 8.34 13.84 5.49
C PHE A 165 8.53 15.35 5.28
N SER A 166 9.77 15.86 5.45
CA SER A 166 10.13 17.25 5.13
C SER A 166 10.20 17.46 3.61
N GLU A 167 10.84 16.56 2.87
CA GLU A 167 10.88 16.58 1.40
C GLU A 167 9.47 16.47 0.80
N TYR A 168 8.63 15.57 1.33
CA TYR A 168 7.22 15.45 0.95
C TYR A 168 6.45 16.74 1.27
N ARG A 169 6.68 17.34 2.44
CA ARG A 169 6.08 18.63 2.80
C ARG A 169 6.54 19.77 1.89
N GLU A 170 7.80 19.83 1.49
CA GLU A 170 8.30 20.85 0.55
C GLU A 170 7.73 20.62 -0.86
N ALA A 171 7.60 19.36 -1.31
CA ALA A 171 6.93 19.04 -2.57
C ALA A 171 5.44 19.43 -2.56
N VAL A 172 4.71 19.16 -1.47
CA VAL A 172 3.31 19.56 -1.29
C VAL A 172 3.18 21.08 -1.15
N GLN A 173 4.05 21.74 -0.38
CA GLN A 173 4.05 23.20 -0.25
C GLN A 173 4.33 23.88 -1.60
N LYS A 174 5.32 23.38 -2.36
CA LYS A 174 5.62 23.89 -3.70
C LYS A 174 4.47 23.68 -4.67
N SER A 175 3.78 22.53 -4.59
CA SER A 175 2.53 22.28 -5.33
C SER A 175 1.45 23.30 -4.96
N MET A 176 1.27 23.61 -3.66
CA MET A 176 0.34 24.65 -3.19
C MET A 176 0.76 26.08 -3.61
N GLU A 177 2.04 26.41 -3.61
CA GLU A 177 2.55 27.71 -4.10
C GLU A 177 2.35 27.84 -5.63
N GLU A 178 2.52 26.74 -6.37
CA GLU A 178 2.16 26.63 -7.78
C GLU A 178 0.64 26.62 -8.03
N GLN A 179 -0.20 26.39 -7.02
CA GLN A 179 -1.67 26.56 -7.11
C GLN A 179 -2.07 28.01 -6.78
N LEU A 180 -1.56 28.58 -5.69
CA LEU A 180 -1.82 29.95 -5.25
C LEU A 180 -1.43 30.99 -6.31
N THR A 181 -0.28 30.82 -6.95
CA THR A 181 0.15 31.68 -8.07
C THR A 181 -0.78 31.62 -9.28
N LYS A 182 -1.41 30.46 -9.55
CA LYS A 182 -2.43 30.30 -10.60
C LYS A 182 -3.79 30.87 -10.19
N GLU A 183 -4.09 30.98 -8.89
CA GLU A 183 -5.31 31.64 -8.40
C GLU A 183 -5.21 33.18 -8.45
N ASP A 184 -4.05 33.75 -8.10
CA ASP A 184 -3.81 35.20 -8.18
C ASP A 184 -3.93 35.72 -9.64
N GLU A 185 -3.42 34.99 -10.63
CA GLU A 185 -3.64 35.33 -12.04
C GLU A 185 -5.13 35.23 -12.45
N LYS A 186 -5.86 34.23 -11.92
CA LYS A 186 -7.30 34.04 -12.17
C LYS A 186 -8.18 35.13 -11.52
N LEU A 187 -7.69 35.93 -10.57
CA LEU A 187 -8.45 37.05 -9.96
C LEU A 187 -8.52 38.30 -10.85
N GLY A 188 -7.64 38.44 -11.86
CA GLY A 188 -7.46 39.68 -12.62
C GLY A 188 -8.57 40.06 -13.61
N SER A 189 -9.63 39.27 -13.80
CA SER A 189 -10.67 39.55 -14.81
C SER A 189 -12.09 39.15 -14.44
N THR A 190 -13.05 39.96 -14.90
CA THR A 190 -14.51 39.84 -14.71
C THR A 190 -15.17 40.68 -15.83
N LEU A 191 -16.32 40.35 -16.42
CA LEU A 191 -17.55 39.70 -15.94
C LEU A 191 -18.32 38.96 -17.08
N SER A 192 -19.45 38.34 -16.71
CA SER A 192 -20.57 37.83 -17.55
C SER A 192 -20.52 36.37 -18.08
N ASP A 193 -21.71 35.75 -18.06
CA ASP A 193 -22.18 34.41 -18.51
C ASP A 193 -21.34 33.15 -18.23
N ALA A 194 -20.15 33.27 -17.64
CA ALA A 194 -19.22 32.16 -17.43
C ALA A 194 -19.57 31.16 -16.31
N SER A 195 -20.74 31.19 -15.66
CA SER A 195 -20.99 30.38 -14.44
C SER A 195 -21.02 28.87 -14.70
N ALA A 196 -21.80 28.42 -15.69
CA ALA A 196 -21.85 27.00 -16.07
C ALA A 196 -20.53 26.53 -16.70
N GLN A 197 -19.91 27.38 -17.53
CA GLN A 197 -18.60 27.11 -18.14
C GLN A 197 -17.51 26.94 -17.07
N LYS A 198 -17.43 27.86 -16.09
CA LYS A 198 -16.45 27.82 -14.99
C LYS A 198 -16.68 26.64 -14.04
N ALA A 199 -17.93 26.20 -13.87
CA ALA A 199 -18.24 24.98 -13.14
C ALA A 199 -17.79 23.71 -13.91
N ALA A 200 -18.05 23.64 -15.22
CA ALA A 200 -17.58 22.54 -16.06
C ALA A 200 -16.05 22.48 -16.11
N ASN A 201 -15.38 23.58 -16.43
CA ASN A 201 -13.92 23.69 -16.43
C ASN A 201 -13.32 23.31 -15.07
N ARG A 202 -13.93 23.70 -13.93
CA ARG A 202 -13.40 23.31 -12.60
C ARG A 202 -13.57 21.81 -12.33
N VAL A 203 -14.62 21.18 -12.81
CA VAL A 203 -14.79 19.72 -12.73
C VAL A 203 -13.77 19.02 -13.64
N GLU A 204 -13.49 19.56 -14.82
CA GLU A 204 -12.46 19.04 -15.73
C GLU A 204 -11.04 19.22 -15.17
N GLU A 205 -10.74 20.36 -14.52
CA GLU A 205 -9.49 20.59 -13.76
C GLU A 205 -9.33 19.51 -12.65
N ILE A 206 -10.34 19.31 -11.80
CA ILE A 206 -10.30 18.32 -10.71
C ILE A 206 -10.19 16.87 -11.22
N ASP A 207 -10.88 16.52 -12.31
CA ASP A 207 -10.75 15.20 -12.93
C ASP A 207 -9.33 15.00 -13.50
N ALA A 208 -8.74 16.03 -14.11
CA ALA A 208 -7.39 15.95 -14.66
C ALA A 208 -6.35 15.77 -13.56
N ASP A 209 -6.48 16.49 -12.44
CA ASP A 209 -5.61 16.35 -11.26
C ASP A 209 -5.70 14.93 -10.67
N TYR A 210 -6.92 14.38 -10.54
CA TYR A 210 -7.15 12.98 -10.12
C TYR A 210 -6.45 11.98 -11.06
N PHE A 211 -6.68 12.03 -12.37
CA PHE A 211 -6.02 11.07 -13.29
C PHE A 211 -4.50 11.30 -13.38
N THR A 212 -4.00 12.46 -12.95
CA THR A 212 -2.56 12.76 -12.87
C THR A 212 -1.92 12.17 -11.61
N SER A 213 -2.58 12.14 -10.45
CA SER A 213 -2.03 11.48 -9.25
C SER A 213 -1.80 9.98 -9.49
N TYR A 214 -2.74 9.32 -10.19
CA TYR A 214 -2.64 7.92 -10.62
C TYR A 214 -1.62 7.66 -11.75
N ALA A 215 -0.90 8.68 -12.24
CA ALA A 215 0.16 8.51 -13.23
C ALA A 215 1.57 8.28 -12.60
N TYR A 216 1.74 8.50 -11.30
CA TYR A 216 3.02 8.36 -10.60
C TYR A 216 3.22 6.96 -10.02
N ASN A 217 4.46 6.47 -9.96
CA ASN A 217 4.76 5.11 -9.49
C ASN A 217 4.35 4.86 -8.02
N GLY A 218 4.54 5.84 -7.13
CA GLY A 218 4.42 5.64 -5.68
C GLY A 218 3.02 5.22 -5.19
N ILE A 219 1.95 5.67 -5.84
CA ILE A 219 0.57 5.26 -5.50
C ILE A 219 0.30 3.81 -5.93
N HIS A 220 0.83 3.38 -7.08
CA HIS A 220 0.75 1.97 -7.50
C HIS A 220 1.64 1.08 -6.63
N GLU A 221 2.78 1.58 -6.16
CA GLU A 221 3.67 0.86 -5.26
C GLU A 221 3.00 0.59 -3.90
N SER A 222 2.35 1.58 -3.28
CA SER A 222 1.62 1.38 -2.02
C SER A 222 0.42 0.45 -2.21
N MET A 223 -0.34 0.61 -3.30
CA MET A 223 -1.47 -0.27 -3.65
C MET A 223 -1.05 -1.73 -3.94
N LEU A 224 0.18 -1.98 -4.42
CA LEU A 224 0.72 -3.32 -4.62
C LEU A 224 1.36 -3.90 -3.36
N LYS A 225 1.98 -3.06 -2.50
CA LYS A 225 2.48 -3.44 -1.18
C LYS A 225 1.36 -3.72 -0.17
N ASP A 226 0.16 -3.20 -0.39
CA ASP A 226 -1.05 -3.63 0.33
C ASP A 226 -1.40 -5.09 -0.02
N THR A 227 -0.79 -6.00 0.73
CA THR A 227 -1.04 -7.45 0.68
C THR A 227 -2.50 -7.81 0.94
N ILE A 228 -3.23 -7.12 1.81
CA ILE A 228 -4.62 -7.48 2.14
C ILE A 228 -5.54 -7.19 0.96
N ARG A 229 -5.37 -6.01 0.34
CA ARG A 229 -5.97 -5.66 -0.95
C ARG A 229 -5.62 -6.69 -2.02
N THR A 230 -4.33 -6.79 -2.35
CA THR A 230 -3.89 -7.47 -3.58
C THR A 230 -4.09 -8.98 -3.50
N ASP A 231 -3.85 -9.60 -2.34
CA ASP A 231 -4.01 -11.03 -2.15
C ASP A 231 -5.50 -11.43 -2.13
N SER A 232 -6.40 -10.60 -1.58
CA SER A 232 -7.84 -10.91 -1.60
C SER A 232 -8.40 -11.04 -3.02
N TYR A 233 -7.98 -10.18 -3.95
CA TYR A 233 -8.35 -10.34 -5.37
C TYR A 233 -7.65 -11.56 -5.99
N ARG A 234 -6.35 -11.75 -5.74
CA ARG A 234 -5.55 -12.87 -6.25
C ARG A 234 -6.17 -14.21 -5.88
N ASP A 235 -6.47 -14.39 -4.60
CA ASP A 235 -6.86 -15.68 -4.02
C ASP A 235 -8.30 -16.00 -4.37
N PHE A 236 -9.22 -15.02 -4.37
CA PHE A 236 -10.55 -15.24 -4.93
C PHE A 236 -10.49 -15.71 -6.39
N VAL A 237 -9.68 -15.04 -7.23
CA VAL A 237 -9.50 -15.40 -8.65
C VAL A 237 -8.84 -16.77 -8.81
N TYR A 238 -7.91 -17.15 -7.93
CA TYR A 238 -7.16 -18.40 -8.05
C TYR A 238 -7.83 -19.63 -7.42
N GLU A 239 -8.61 -19.46 -6.35
CA GLU A 239 -9.49 -20.50 -5.80
C GLU A 239 -10.67 -20.75 -6.75
N ASN A 240 -11.23 -19.68 -7.33
CA ASN A 240 -12.40 -19.74 -8.19
C ASN A 240 -12.06 -19.75 -9.70
N LYS A 241 -10.90 -20.27 -10.10
CA LYS A 241 -10.48 -20.42 -11.52
C LYS A 241 -11.57 -21.01 -12.42
N HIS A 242 -12.37 -21.92 -11.89
CA HIS A 242 -13.49 -22.55 -12.60
C HIS A 242 -14.62 -21.57 -12.99
N VAL A 243 -14.73 -20.41 -12.32
CA VAL A 243 -15.65 -19.30 -12.64
C VAL A 243 -15.08 -18.41 -13.75
N PHE A 244 -13.76 -18.14 -13.70
CA PHE A 244 -13.06 -17.28 -14.67
C PHE A 244 -12.71 -17.99 -15.98
N LYS A 245 -12.58 -19.32 -15.97
CA LYS A 245 -12.16 -20.09 -17.14
C LYS A 245 -13.10 -19.88 -18.34
N ASP A 246 -12.49 -19.65 -19.51
CA ASP A 246 -13.17 -19.47 -20.80
C ASP A 246 -14.08 -18.20 -20.89
N LYS A 247 -14.08 -17.34 -19.86
CA LYS A 247 -14.90 -16.12 -19.75
C LYS A 247 -14.29 -14.87 -20.38
N VAL A 248 -15.15 -13.87 -20.65
CA VAL A 248 -14.74 -12.49 -20.92
C VAL A 248 -14.86 -11.66 -19.64
N VAL A 249 -13.75 -11.04 -19.23
CA VAL A 249 -13.65 -10.19 -18.02
C VAL A 249 -13.43 -8.73 -18.42
N LEU A 250 -14.04 -7.81 -17.70
CA LEU A 250 -13.74 -6.37 -17.73
C LEU A 250 -13.06 -5.96 -16.41
N ASP A 251 -11.91 -5.30 -16.50
CA ASP A 251 -11.16 -4.73 -15.39
C ASP A 251 -11.28 -3.19 -15.45
N VAL A 252 -11.99 -2.59 -14.51
CA VAL A 252 -12.34 -1.14 -14.51
C VAL A 252 -11.45 -0.39 -13.52
N GLY A 253 -10.66 0.56 -14.02
CA GLY A 253 -9.59 1.22 -13.27
C GLY A 253 -8.41 0.29 -13.08
N CYS A 254 -7.95 -0.34 -14.16
CA CYS A 254 -7.01 -1.46 -14.06
C CYS A 254 -5.60 -1.08 -13.55
N GLY A 255 -5.24 0.21 -13.52
CA GLY A 255 -3.93 0.68 -13.07
C GLY A 255 -2.80 0.02 -13.85
N THR A 256 -1.90 -0.66 -13.13
CA THR A 256 -0.78 -1.46 -13.70
C THR A 256 -1.22 -2.75 -14.41
N GLY A 257 -2.49 -3.14 -14.36
CA GLY A 257 -3.02 -4.36 -14.97
C GLY A 257 -2.89 -5.63 -14.11
N ILE A 258 -2.56 -5.51 -12.83
CA ILE A 258 -2.33 -6.65 -11.93
C ILE A 258 -3.56 -7.59 -11.81
N LEU A 259 -4.76 -7.03 -11.66
CA LEU A 259 -6.01 -7.82 -11.56
C LEU A 259 -6.35 -8.52 -12.88
N SER A 260 -6.14 -7.83 -14.01
CA SER A 260 -6.21 -8.41 -15.35
C SER A 260 -5.26 -9.59 -15.53
N MET A 261 -4.02 -9.51 -15.04
CA MET A 261 -3.06 -10.62 -15.11
C MET A 261 -3.47 -11.81 -14.24
N PHE A 262 -4.03 -11.58 -13.04
CA PHE A 262 -4.62 -12.67 -12.25
C PHE A 262 -5.76 -13.37 -13.02
N CYS A 263 -6.65 -12.60 -13.65
CA CYS A 263 -7.76 -13.16 -14.44
C CYS A 263 -7.28 -13.96 -15.66
N ALA A 264 -6.29 -13.46 -16.40
CA ALA A 264 -5.68 -14.18 -17.52
C ALA A 264 -4.99 -15.47 -17.05
N LYS A 265 -4.22 -15.42 -15.96
CA LYS A 265 -3.55 -16.58 -15.34
C LYS A 265 -4.53 -17.59 -14.71
N ALA A 266 -5.76 -17.18 -14.42
CA ALA A 266 -6.86 -18.06 -14.04
C ALA A 266 -7.54 -18.76 -15.23
N GLY A 267 -7.21 -18.39 -16.47
CA GLY A 267 -7.77 -18.99 -17.70
C GLY A 267 -8.93 -18.22 -18.32
N ALA A 268 -9.09 -16.92 -18.01
CA ALA A 268 -10.01 -16.07 -18.76
C ALA A 268 -9.68 -16.10 -20.26
N LYS A 269 -10.72 -16.23 -21.11
CA LYS A 269 -10.59 -16.27 -22.57
C LYS A 269 -10.19 -14.91 -23.14
N LYS A 270 -10.64 -13.83 -22.48
CA LYS A 270 -10.24 -12.46 -22.77
C LYS A 270 -10.42 -11.60 -21.54
N VAL A 271 -9.48 -10.70 -21.29
CA VAL A 271 -9.65 -9.59 -20.36
C VAL A 271 -9.64 -8.28 -21.16
N ILE A 272 -10.47 -7.33 -20.74
CA ILE A 272 -10.51 -5.96 -21.28
C ILE A 272 -10.20 -5.04 -20.11
N SER A 273 -9.11 -4.29 -20.20
CA SER A 273 -8.58 -3.49 -19.10
C SER A 273 -8.74 -2.03 -19.43
N VAL A 274 -9.49 -1.27 -18.62
CA VAL A 274 -9.87 0.11 -18.91
C VAL A 274 -9.32 1.03 -17.83
N ASP A 275 -8.53 2.02 -18.23
CA ASP A 275 -8.04 3.09 -17.37
C ASP A 275 -7.87 4.38 -18.20
N ASN A 276 -8.02 5.54 -17.58
CA ASN A 276 -7.92 6.84 -18.25
C ASN A 276 -6.53 7.50 -18.04
N SER A 277 -5.82 7.14 -16.97
CA SER A 277 -4.51 7.69 -16.64
C SER A 277 -3.41 7.20 -17.58
N ASN A 278 -2.24 7.83 -17.54
CA ASN A 278 -1.06 7.44 -18.33
C ASN A 278 -0.52 6.05 -17.95
N ILE A 279 -0.86 5.53 -16.76
CA ILE A 279 -0.42 4.20 -16.30
C ILE A 279 -0.85 3.07 -17.24
N ILE A 280 -1.95 3.24 -18.00
CA ILE A 280 -2.42 2.27 -19.00
C ILE A 280 -1.38 1.95 -20.09
N ASP A 281 -0.43 2.86 -20.34
CA ASP A 281 0.64 2.65 -21.30
C ASP A 281 1.77 1.79 -20.71
N ARG A 282 2.09 1.96 -19.40
CA ARG A 282 2.95 1.04 -18.62
C ARG A 282 2.30 -0.34 -18.44
N ALA A 283 0.98 -0.40 -18.22
CA ALA A 283 0.25 -1.65 -18.09
C ALA A 283 0.39 -2.53 -19.34
N LYS A 284 0.38 -1.94 -20.55
CA LYS A 284 0.62 -2.67 -21.81
C LYS A 284 2.02 -3.29 -21.86
N GLU A 285 3.03 -2.55 -21.43
CA GLU A 285 4.43 -3.01 -21.37
C GLU A 285 4.52 -4.22 -20.42
N ILE A 286 4.04 -4.07 -19.17
CA ILE A 286 4.01 -5.13 -18.15
C ILE A 286 3.26 -6.38 -18.63
N ILE A 287 2.07 -6.21 -19.24
CA ILE A 287 1.22 -7.29 -19.75
C ILE A 287 1.87 -8.04 -20.91
N TYR A 288 2.62 -7.33 -21.77
CA TYR A 288 3.37 -7.92 -22.87
C TYR A 288 4.58 -8.71 -22.36
N GLU A 289 5.36 -8.15 -21.44
CA GLU A 289 6.52 -8.80 -20.83
C GLU A 289 6.13 -10.07 -20.06
N ASN A 290 4.97 -10.07 -19.40
CA ASN A 290 4.41 -11.25 -18.73
C ASN A 290 3.70 -12.24 -19.67
N GLY A 291 3.74 -12.02 -21.00
CA GLY A 291 3.22 -12.95 -22.01
C GLY A 291 1.70 -13.00 -22.14
N PHE A 292 0.96 -12.02 -21.61
CA PHE A 292 -0.51 -12.00 -21.61
C PHE A 292 -1.13 -11.11 -22.70
N GLY A 293 -0.33 -10.51 -23.59
CA GLY A 293 -0.79 -9.59 -24.63
C GLY A 293 -1.82 -10.15 -25.63
N ASP A 294 -1.87 -11.47 -25.84
CA ASP A 294 -2.91 -12.13 -26.67
C ASP A 294 -4.27 -12.26 -25.95
N VAL A 295 -4.29 -12.18 -24.62
CA VAL A 295 -5.47 -12.40 -23.77
C VAL A 295 -6.03 -11.08 -23.24
N ILE A 296 -5.16 -10.14 -22.86
CA ILE A 296 -5.54 -8.89 -22.20
C ILE A 296 -5.50 -7.73 -23.21
N THR A 297 -6.60 -6.97 -23.30
CA THR A 297 -6.71 -5.80 -24.19
C THR A 297 -6.86 -4.52 -23.38
N CYS A 298 -5.79 -3.75 -23.25
CA CYS A 298 -5.80 -2.43 -22.61
C CYS A 298 -6.46 -1.36 -23.50
N ILE A 299 -7.42 -0.62 -22.95
CA ILE A 299 -8.13 0.49 -23.60
C ILE A 299 -7.93 1.73 -22.74
N ARG A 300 -7.44 2.82 -23.35
CA ARG A 300 -7.31 4.11 -22.65
C ARG A 300 -8.60 4.92 -22.76
N GLY A 301 -9.13 5.35 -21.62
CA GLY A 301 -10.27 6.28 -21.53
C GLY A 301 -11.16 6.03 -20.31
N LYS A 302 -12.12 6.93 -20.09
CA LYS A 302 -13.21 6.75 -19.11
C LYS A 302 -14.17 5.64 -19.55
N ILE A 303 -14.65 4.82 -18.62
CA ILE A 303 -15.52 3.66 -18.95
C ILE A 303 -16.88 4.08 -19.54
N GLU A 304 -17.30 5.31 -19.23
CA GLU A 304 -18.47 6.00 -19.76
C GLU A 304 -18.35 6.34 -21.24
N GLU A 305 -17.12 6.61 -21.70
CA GLU A 305 -16.79 7.17 -23.01
C GLU A 305 -16.26 6.10 -23.99
N VAL A 306 -15.56 5.07 -23.49
CA VAL A 306 -15.03 3.99 -24.34
C VAL A 306 -16.12 3.01 -24.79
N THR A 307 -15.95 2.48 -26.00
CA THR A 307 -16.76 1.36 -26.51
C THR A 307 -15.94 0.08 -26.44
N LEU A 308 -16.42 -0.90 -25.66
CA LEU A 308 -15.73 -2.18 -25.54
C LEU A 308 -15.81 -3.00 -26.85
N PRO A 309 -14.82 -3.85 -27.16
CA PRO A 309 -14.82 -4.74 -28.33
C PRO A 309 -15.81 -5.92 -28.24
N VAL A 310 -16.75 -5.88 -27.30
CA VAL A 310 -17.79 -6.89 -27.02
C VAL A 310 -19.08 -6.19 -26.59
N GLN A 311 -20.24 -6.82 -26.80
CA GLN A 311 -21.51 -6.27 -26.31
C GLN A 311 -21.69 -6.43 -24.81
N GLN A 312 -21.22 -7.56 -24.25
CA GLN A 312 -21.32 -7.89 -22.83
C GLN A 312 -20.08 -8.67 -22.35
N VAL A 313 -19.86 -8.67 -21.05
CA VAL A 313 -18.83 -9.45 -20.33
C VAL A 313 -19.48 -10.37 -19.28
N ASP A 314 -18.82 -11.47 -18.95
CA ASP A 314 -19.29 -12.43 -17.93
C ASP A 314 -19.02 -11.94 -16.51
N ILE A 315 -17.91 -11.22 -16.32
CA ILE A 315 -17.39 -10.80 -15.02
C ILE A 315 -16.90 -9.35 -15.14
N ILE A 316 -17.22 -8.52 -14.15
CA ILE A 316 -16.53 -7.25 -13.89
C ILE A 316 -15.68 -7.41 -12.64
N ILE A 317 -14.38 -7.18 -12.78
CA ILE A 317 -13.44 -6.99 -11.68
C ILE A 317 -13.11 -5.50 -11.60
N SER A 318 -13.02 -4.95 -10.40
CA SER A 318 -12.60 -3.57 -10.19
C SER A 318 -12.16 -3.39 -8.74
N GLU A 319 -11.11 -2.62 -8.55
CA GLU A 319 -10.75 -2.02 -7.28
C GLU A 319 -11.08 -0.53 -7.41
N TRP A 320 -12.10 -0.10 -6.65
CA TRP A 320 -12.79 1.18 -6.78
C TRP A 320 -12.91 1.92 -5.44
N MET A 321 -12.40 1.31 -4.37
CA MET A 321 -12.76 1.72 -3.02
C MET A 321 -11.97 2.95 -2.61
N GLY A 322 -12.66 4.03 -2.26
CA GLY A 322 -12.04 5.21 -1.68
C GLY A 322 -11.89 5.11 -0.16
N TYR A 323 -11.25 6.11 0.45
CA TYR A 323 -11.36 6.33 1.90
C TYR A 323 -12.83 6.44 2.32
N GLY A 324 -13.20 5.87 3.48
CA GLY A 324 -14.60 5.77 3.88
C GLY A 324 -15.51 5.04 2.86
N LEU A 325 -14.93 4.14 2.05
CA LEU A 325 -15.49 3.39 0.91
C LEU A 325 -15.88 4.20 -0.33
N LEU A 326 -16.59 5.33 -0.15
CA LEU A 326 -17.28 6.04 -1.24
C LEU A 326 -16.63 7.39 -1.65
N PHE A 327 -15.46 7.71 -1.11
CA PHE A 327 -14.63 8.81 -1.60
C PHE A 327 -14.13 8.56 -3.03
N GLU A 328 -13.65 9.60 -3.70
CA GLU A 328 -13.22 9.64 -5.12
C GLU A 328 -14.30 9.30 -6.17
N ALA A 329 -15.50 8.88 -5.74
CA ALA A 329 -16.69 8.62 -6.56
C ALA A 329 -16.58 7.51 -7.65
N MET A 330 -15.50 6.72 -7.66
CA MET A 330 -15.23 5.73 -8.71
C MET A 330 -16.28 4.60 -8.83
N PHE A 331 -17.04 4.33 -7.76
CA PHE A 331 -18.08 3.29 -7.81
C PHE A 331 -19.21 3.59 -8.81
N ASP A 332 -19.48 4.86 -9.14
CA ASP A 332 -20.45 5.24 -10.17
C ASP A 332 -20.04 4.72 -11.55
N SER A 333 -18.74 4.79 -11.87
CA SER A 333 -18.15 4.26 -13.09
C SER A 333 -18.26 2.73 -13.16
N VAL A 334 -18.15 2.04 -12.00
CA VAL A 334 -18.34 0.59 -11.88
C VAL A 334 -19.83 0.21 -12.02
N ILE A 335 -20.75 1.00 -11.48
CA ILE A 335 -22.20 0.84 -11.67
C ILE A 335 -22.58 1.05 -13.16
N TYR A 336 -22.04 2.08 -13.81
CA TYR A 336 -22.22 2.30 -15.25
C TYR A 336 -21.70 1.10 -16.05
N ALA A 337 -20.50 0.60 -15.73
CA ALA A 337 -19.92 -0.57 -16.38
C ALA A 337 -20.80 -1.82 -16.21
N ARG A 338 -21.33 -2.03 -14.99
CA ARG A 338 -22.27 -3.11 -14.67
C ARG A 338 -23.53 -3.03 -15.50
N ASP A 339 -24.24 -1.90 -15.44
CA ASP A 339 -25.57 -1.76 -16.02
C ASP A 339 -25.55 -1.67 -17.56
N ARG A 340 -24.39 -1.32 -18.14
CA ARG A 340 -24.16 -1.29 -19.59
C ARG A 340 -23.58 -2.58 -20.17
N TYR A 341 -22.61 -3.20 -19.50
CA TYR A 341 -21.76 -4.25 -20.08
C TYR A 341 -21.84 -5.61 -19.37
N LEU A 342 -22.35 -5.73 -18.15
CA LEU A 342 -22.44 -7.05 -17.50
C LEU A 342 -23.57 -7.89 -18.14
N ALA A 343 -23.28 -9.15 -18.43
CA ALA A 343 -24.28 -10.10 -18.90
C ALA A 343 -25.33 -10.40 -17.81
N PRO A 344 -26.59 -10.76 -18.16
CA PRO A 344 -27.55 -11.26 -17.19
C PRO A 344 -27.03 -12.52 -16.47
N GLY A 345 -26.97 -12.48 -15.14
CA GLY A 345 -26.33 -13.53 -14.32
C GLY A 345 -24.81 -13.41 -14.19
N GLY A 346 -24.20 -12.38 -14.78
CA GLY A 346 -22.77 -12.06 -14.62
C GLY A 346 -22.41 -11.62 -13.20
N LEU A 347 -21.11 -11.70 -12.90
CA LEU A 347 -20.52 -11.56 -11.57
C LEU A 347 -19.80 -10.21 -11.39
N MET A 348 -19.98 -9.58 -10.23
CA MET A 348 -19.16 -8.48 -9.72
C MET A 348 -18.07 -9.00 -8.79
N VAL A 349 -16.85 -8.49 -8.92
CA VAL A 349 -15.67 -8.84 -8.12
C VAL A 349 -14.99 -7.55 -7.62
N PRO A 350 -15.14 -7.17 -6.34
CA PRO A 350 -15.87 -7.85 -5.27
C PRO A 350 -17.39 -7.88 -5.49
N SER A 351 -18.06 -8.71 -4.71
CA SER A 351 -19.50 -8.99 -4.86
C SER A 351 -20.40 -8.13 -3.95
N HIS A 352 -19.89 -7.81 -2.77
CA HIS A 352 -20.56 -7.09 -1.69
C HIS A 352 -19.53 -6.26 -0.91
N ALA A 353 -19.97 -5.13 -0.38
CA ALA A 353 -19.24 -4.37 0.64
C ALA A 353 -20.19 -4.01 1.80
N THR A 354 -19.66 -3.67 2.97
CA THR A 354 -20.45 -3.11 4.08
C THR A 354 -19.70 -1.97 4.75
N LEU A 355 -20.37 -0.85 5.03
CA LEU A 355 -19.83 0.24 5.86
C LEU A 355 -20.19 0.04 7.33
N ARG A 356 -19.17 0.15 8.21
CA ARG A 356 -19.30 0.07 9.67
C ARG A 356 -19.04 1.43 10.33
N VAL A 357 -19.73 1.68 11.43
CA VAL A 357 -19.46 2.81 12.35
C VAL A 357 -19.26 2.29 13.76
N ALA A 358 -18.34 2.90 14.51
CA ALA A 358 -18.09 2.65 15.91
C ALA A 358 -17.85 3.97 16.67
N PRO A 359 -18.08 4.02 17.99
CA PRO A 359 -17.63 5.16 18.79
C PRO A 359 -16.10 5.24 18.77
N PHE A 360 -15.55 6.44 18.82
CA PHE A 360 -14.11 6.69 18.96
C PHE A 360 -13.87 7.53 20.21
N ALA A 361 -12.92 7.10 21.05
CA ALA A 361 -12.44 7.86 22.19
C ALA A 361 -10.94 7.58 22.34
N ASP A 362 -10.13 8.63 22.35
CA ASP A 362 -8.67 8.53 22.33
C ASP A 362 -8.05 9.73 23.05
N PRO A 363 -7.98 9.69 24.40
CA PRO A 363 -7.47 10.79 25.19
C PRO A 363 -6.02 11.16 24.87
N ASP A 364 -5.20 10.20 24.43
CA ASP A 364 -3.81 10.43 24.07
C ASP A 364 -3.68 11.09 22.69
N PHE A 365 -4.49 10.71 21.71
CA PHE A 365 -4.60 11.44 20.44
C PHE A 365 -5.11 12.88 20.68
N ILE A 366 -6.16 13.05 21.48
CA ILE A 366 -6.71 14.37 21.82
C ILE A 366 -5.73 15.21 22.65
N ALA A 367 -4.88 14.61 23.48
CA ALA A 367 -3.79 15.31 24.15
C ALA A 367 -2.72 15.78 23.16
N ASN A 368 -2.16 14.85 22.37
CA ASN A 368 -0.97 15.06 21.57
C ASN A 368 -1.20 15.81 20.24
N HIS A 369 -2.36 15.61 19.59
CA HIS A 369 -2.64 16.19 18.28
C HIS A 369 -3.63 17.36 18.31
N ILE A 370 -4.50 17.45 19.32
CA ILE A 370 -5.51 18.52 19.44
C ILE A 370 -5.15 19.52 20.56
N SER A 371 -4.94 19.04 21.77
CA SER A 371 -4.74 19.89 22.96
C SER A 371 -3.37 20.55 23.00
N PHE A 372 -2.34 19.89 22.45
CA PHE A 372 -0.98 20.42 22.25
C PHE A 372 -0.98 21.85 21.70
N TRP A 373 -1.72 22.10 20.62
CA TRP A 373 -1.77 23.41 19.94
C TRP A 373 -2.32 24.55 20.81
N LYS A 374 -3.04 24.23 21.89
CA LYS A 374 -3.59 25.25 22.80
C LYS A 374 -2.52 25.89 23.71
N SER A 375 -1.34 25.26 23.85
CA SER A 375 -0.23 25.77 24.70
C SER A 375 1.15 25.23 24.28
N VAL A 376 1.57 25.49 23.04
CA VAL A 376 2.90 25.11 22.52
C VAL A 376 3.97 26.03 23.14
N TYR A 377 4.80 25.50 24.04
CA TYR A 377 5.78 26.27 24.85
C TYR A 377 5.18 27.51 25.57
N GLY A 378 3.89 27.45 25.92
CA GLY A 378 3.14 28.55 26.54
C GLY A 378 2.51 29.56 25.56
N PHE A 379 2.68 29.37 24.25
CA PHE A 379 1.99 30.12 23.21
C PHE A 379 0.72 29.39 22.75
N ASN A 380 -0.38 30.13 22.55
CA ASN A 380 -1.56 29.57 21.91
C ASN A 380 -1.35 29.54 20.39
N MET A 381 -1.43 28.34 19.80
CA MET A 381 -1.32 28.07 18.37
C MET A 381 -2.57 27.37 17.83
N SER A 382 -3.75 27.55 18.45
CA SER A 382 -5.01 26.92 18.03
C SER A 382 -5.43 27.23 16.58
N SER A 383 -4.84 28.24 15.94
CA SER A 383 -4.99 28.48 14.49
C SER A 383 -4.52 27.29 13.63
N MET A 384 -3.62 26.45 14.15
CA MET A 384 -3.18 25.20 13.51
C MET A 384 -4.26 24.10 13.50
N LEU A 385 -5.36 24.29 14.23
CA LEU A 385 -6.54 23.41 14.23
C LEU A 385 -7.62 23.86 13.24
N THR A 386 -7.35 24.84 12.37
CA THR A 386 -8.34 25.33 11.40
C THR A 386 -8.78 24.18 10.47
N GLY A 387 -10.07 23.84 10.50
CA GLY A 387 -10.66 22.74 9.71
C GLY A 387 -10.67 21.37 10.39
N ILE A 388 -9.99 21.16 11.52
CA ILE A 388 -9.78 19.82 12.12
C ILE A 388 -11.07 19.07 12.52
N TYR A 389 -12.16 19.81 12.77
CA TYR A 389 -13.48 19.26 13.10
C TYR A 389 -14.48 19.36 11.92
N ASP A 390 -14.08 20.02 10.83
CA ASP A 390 -14.89 20.20 9.62
C ASP A 390 -14.47 19.19 8.52
N GLU A 391 -13.41 18.41 8.73
CA GLU A 391 -12.87 17.39 7.82
C GLU A 391 -12.68 16.02 8.48
N ALA A 392 -12.76 14.95 7.68
CA ALA A 392 -12.62 13.57 8.12
C ALA A 392 -11.16 13.12 8.01
N LEU A 393 -10.57 12.64 9.11
CA LEU A 393 -9.16 12.26 9.15
C LEU A 393 -8.98 10.80 8.74
N VAL A 394 -8.20 10.55 7.69
CA VAL A 394 -7.78 9.19 7.31
C VAL A 394 -6.52 8.83 8.10
N ARG A 395 -6.64 7.90 9.05
CA ARG A 395 -5.53 7.40 9.89
C ARG A 395 -5.76 5.96 10.33
N VAL A 396 -4.69 5.28 10.73
CA VAL A 396 -4.80 4.06 11.55
C VAL A 396 -5.42 4.41 12.91
N VAL A 397 -6.37 3.60 13.33
CA VAL A 397 -7.04 3.63 14.64
C VAL A 397 -6.64 2.36 15.39
N GLU A 398 -6.11 2.52 16.61
CA GLU A 398 -5.81 1.37 17.46
C GLU A 398 -7.09 0.71 17.98
N PRO A 399 -7.13 -0.63 18.18
CA PRO A 399 -8.26 -1.32 18.79
C PRO A 399 -8.71 -0.76 20.15
N SER A 400 -7.79 -0.15 20.90
CA SER A 400 -8.04 0.50 22.19
C SER A 400 -8.83 1.80 22.09
N SER A 401 -8.78 2.49 20.94
CA SER A 401 -9.47 3.77 20.71
C SER A 401 -10.95 3.60 20.30
N ILE A 402 -11.44 2.35 20.32
CA ILE A 402 -12.83 1.96 20.01
C ILE A 402 -13.50 1.40 21.29
N PRO A 403 -14.09 2.25 22.14
CA PRO A 403 -14.65 1.87 23.46
C PRO A 403 -16.00 1.14 23.37
N GLY A 404 -16.32 0.47 22.27
CA GLY A 404 -17.64 -0.11 22.03
C GLY A 404 -17.74 -1.02 20.82
N GLN A 405 -18.95 -1.57 20.63
CA GLN A 405 -19.29 -2.37 19.46
C GLN A 405 -19.35 -1.51 18.19
N SER A 406 -19.00 -2.10 17.04
CA SER A 406 -19.30 -1.53 15.72
C SER A 406 -20.66 -2.00 15.21
N ALA A 407 -21.33 -1.16 14.42
CA ALA A 407 -22.57 -1.49 13.72
C ALA A 407 -22.37 -1.32 12.21
N VAL A 408 -22.89 -2.26 11.40
CA VAL A 408 -23.08 -2.02 9.96
C VAL A 408 -24.24 -1.05 9.80
N PHE A 409 -24.03 0.06 9.09
CA PHE A 409 -25.08 1.03 8.78
C PHE A 409 -25.49 1.03 7.30
N LEU A 410 -24.66 0.46 6.43
CA LEU A 410 -25.00 0.23 5.02
C LEU A 410 -24.37 -1.07 4.50
N PRO A 411 -25.16 -2.09 4.13
CA PRO A 411 -24.74 -3.13 3.22
C PRO A 411 -24.88 -2.66 1.76
N LEU A 412 -23.90 -2.99 0.92
CA LEU A 412 -23.81 -2.62 -0.49
C LEU A 412 -23.78 -3.89 -1.37
N PRO A 413 -24.94 -4.38 -1.86
CA PRO A 413 -24.99 -5.46 -2.84
C PRO A 413 -24.60 -4.94 -4.23
N LEU A 414 -23.32 -5.09 -4.59
CA LEU A 414 -22.70 -4.43 -5.75
C LEU A 414 -23.31 -4.87 -7.09
N HIS A 415 -23.98 -6.03 -7.11
CA HIS A 415 -24.75 -6.56 -8.24
C HIS A 415 -26.05 -5.81 -8.55
N THR A 416 -26.57 -4.98 -7.64
CA THR A 416 -27.92 -4.37 -7.74
C THR A 416 -28.04 -2.93 -7.26
N ILE A 417 -27.19 -2.46 -6.35
CA ILE A 417 -27.25 -1.10 -5.78
C ILE A 417 -27.14 0.00 -6.86
N THR A 418 -27.95 1.06 -6.78
CA THR A 418 -27.92 2.18 -7.76
C THR A 418 -27.08 3.37 -7.27
N VAL A 419 -26.74 4.30 -8.17
CA VAL A 419 -25.97 5.52 -7.81
C VAL A 419 -26.73 6.40 -6.81
N GLU A 420 -28.06 6.46 -6.94
CA GLU A 420 -28.93 7.20 -6.03
C GLU A 420 -28.87 6.66 -4.59
N GLU A 421 -28.68 5.34 -4.43
CA GLU A 421 -28.55 4.70 -3.11
C GLU A 421 -27.21 4.99 -2.42
N LEU A 422 -26.22 5.54 -3.14
CA LEU A 422 -24.93 5.97 -2.58
C LEU A 422 -25.03 7.33 -1.86
N SER A 423 -26.13 8.06 -2.00
CA SER A 423 -26.45 9.25 -1.20
C SER A 423 -27.60 8.95 -0.23
N PHE A 424 -27.28 8.81 1.05
CA PHE A 424 -28.19 8.21 2.02
C PHE A 424 -28.13 8.87 3.41
N LEU A 425 -29.10 8.51 4.25
CA LEU A 425 -29.07 8.70 5.70
C LEU A 425 -29.63 7.41 6.34
N LYS A 426 -28.80 6.67 7.08
CA LYS A 426 -29.09 5.34 7.62
C LYS A 426 -28.93 5.34 9.14
N GLU A 427 -29.79 4.61 9.84
CA GLU A 427 -29.78 4.52 11.31
C GLU A 427 -28.69 3.56 11.81
N PHE A 428 -28.11 3.87 12.96
CA PHE A 428 -27.13 3.01 13.65
C PHE A 428 -27.40 2.95 15.16
N GLN A 429 -26.93 1.87 15.78
CA GLN A 429 -26.97 1.66 17.23
C GLN A 429 -25.69 0.92 17.65
N VAL A 430 -24.93 1.50 18.58
CA VAL A 430 -23.70 0.93 19.14
C VAL A 430 -23.75 0.95 20.67
N THR A 431 -23.11 -0.05 21.31
CA THR A 431 -23.08 -0.18 22.77
C THR A 431 -21.65 -0.07 23.28
N LEU A 432 -21.41 0.73 24.32
CA LEU A 432 -20.09 0.90 24.91
C LEU A 432 -19.65 -0.35 25.70
N THR A 433 -18.41 -0.78 25.48
CA THR A 433 -17.77 -1.91 26.17
C THR A 433 -17.02 -1.49 27.43
N GLU A 434 -16.80 -0.19 27.64
CA GLU A 434 -16.15 0.39 28.82
C GLU A 434 -16.69 1.78 29.18
N ASP A 435 -16.09 2.38 30.20
CA ASP A 435 -16.35 3.76 30.63
C ASP A 435 -15.38 4.70 29.90
N ILE A 436 -15.86 5.87 29.46
CA ILE A 436 -15.06 6.90 28.78
C ILE A 436 -15.37 8.28 29.36
N ASP A 437 -14.37 9.18 29.39
CA ASP A 437 -14.54 10.54 29.93
C ASP A 437 -15.24 11.50 28.95
N ALA A 438 -15.17 11.21 27.64
CA ALA A 438 -15.90 11.86 26.57
C ALA A 438 -16.03 10.89 25.37
N LEU A 439 -16.95 11.20 24.44
CA LEU A 439 -16.97 10.62 23.10
C LEU A 439 -16.25 11.58 22.16
N ASP A 440 -14.98 11.31 21.83
CA ASP A 440 -14.15 12.20 21.02
C ASP A 440 -14.52 12.20 19.52
N GLY A 441 -15.17 11.13 19.05
CA GLY A 441 -15.60 11.03 17.65
C GLY A 441 -16.35 9.74 17.29
N PHE A 442 -16.38 9.49 15.99
CA PHE A 442 -16.75 8.19 15.42
C PHE A 442 -15.66 7.70 14.47
N ALA A 443 -15.45 6.39 14.42
CA ALA A 443 -14.61 5.75 13.40
C ALA A 443 -15.50 5.05 12.37
N ILE A 444 -15.19 5.25 11.08
CA ILE A 444 -15.82 4.54 9.96
C ILE A 444 -14.77 3.76 9.18
N TRP A 445 -15.12 2.54 8.81
CA TRP A 445 -14.36 1.67 7.91
C TRP A 445 -15.31 0.78 7.11
N PHE A 446 -14.75 -0.10 6.27
CA PHE A 446 -15.56 -1.02 5.47
C PHE A 446 -15.03 -2.46 5.47
N ASP A 447 -15.91 -3.38 5.10
CA ASP A 447 -15.59 -4.79 4.85
C ASP A 447 -15.93 -5.12 3.39
N ILE A 448 -15.13 -5.98 2.75
CA ILE A 448 -15.27 -6.40 1.36
C ILE A 448 -15.40 -7.93 1.29
N PHE A 449 -16.33 -8.43 0.47
CA PHE A 449 -16.63 -9.86 0.36
C PHE A 449 -16.69 -10.33 -1.10
N PHE A 450 -16.03 -11.46 -1.37
CA PHE A 450 -15.90 -12.05 -2.70
C PHE A 450 -16.67 -13.37 -2.78
N MET A 451 -17.95 -13.30 -3.16
CA MET A 451 -18.80 -14.47 -3.34
C MET A 451 -18.67 -15.03 -4.77
N PRO A 452 -18.62 -16.35 -4.98
CA PRO A 452 -18.37 -16.96 -6.30
C PRO A 452 -19.59 -16.99 -7.25
N SER A 453 -20.74 -16.47 -6.82
CA SER A 453 -21.95 -16.36 -7.65
C SER A 453 -22.76 -15.12 -7.29
N ARG A 454 -23.46 -14.57 -8.28
CA ARG A 454 -24.39 -13.43 -8.15
C ARG A 454 -25.46 -13.65 -7.08
N ASP A 455 -25.99 -14.86 -7.00
CA ASP A 455 -27.12 -15.22 -6.13
C ASP A 455 -26.66 -15.75 -4.75
N SER A 456 -25.37 -15.61 -4.42
CA SER A 456 -24.82 -16.05 -3.14
C SER A 456 -25.29 -15.16 -1.98
N PRO A 457 -25.97 -15.69 -0.95
CA PRO A 457 -26.42 -14.90 0.18
C PRO A 457 -25.24 -14.49 1.08
N ILE A 458 -25.28 -13.24 1.54
CA ILE A 458 -24.51 -12.73 2.67
C ILE A 458 -25.49 -12.18 3.72
N ALA A 459 -25.08 -12.15 4.98
CA ALA A 459 -25.86 -11.50 6.04
C ALA A 459 -25.44 -10.03 6.15
N ASP A 460 -26.39 -9.14 6.45
CA ASP A 460 -26.12 -7.69 6.55
C ASP A 460 -25.12 -7.34 7.66
N ASP A 461 -24.96 -8.20 8.67
CA ASP A 461 -24.05 -8.06 9.82
C ASP A 461 -22.74 -8.85 9.67
N ALA A 462 -22.49 -9.45 8.50
CA ALA A 462 -21.36 -10.35 8.25
C ALA A 462 -19.99 -9.75 8.66
N VAL A 463 -19.10 -10.64 9.09
CA VAL A 463 -17.75 -10.30 9.57
C VAL A 463 -16.71 -11.06 8.73
N PRO A 464 -15.72 -10.39 8.09
CA PRO A 464 -14.73 -11.05 7.23
C PRO A 464 -14.02 -12.22 7.87
N SER A 465 -13.60 -12.11 9.14
CA SER A 465 -12.93 -13.19 9.87
C SER A 465 -13.83 -14.39 10.23
N GLU A 466 -15.14 -14.31 9.98
CA GLU A 466 -16.05 -15.46 10.00
C GLU A 466 -16.33 -16.03 8.61
N MET A 467 -16.22 -15.20 7.57
CA MET A 467 -16.36 -15.63 6.16
C MET A 467 -15.10 -16.39 5.71
N GLN A 468 -13.91 -15.91 6.09
CA GLN A 468 -12.64 -16.62 5.91
C GLN A 468 -12.68 -18.04 6.52
N LYS A 469 -13.22 -18.19 7.74
CA LYS A 469 -13.41 -19.51 8.40
C LYS A 469 -14.37 -20.46 7.67
N LYS A 470 -15.16 -19.95 6.71
CA LYS A 470 -16.08 -20.72 5.86
C LYS A 470 -15.48 -20.99 4.46
N GLY A 471 -14.22 -20.61 4.21
CA GLY A 471 -13.58 -20.69 2.89
C GLY A 471 -14.12 -19.65 1.91
N ILE A 472 -14.51 -18.47 2.40
CA ILE A 472 -14.98 -17.34 1.57
C ILE A 472 -13.99 -16.19 1.73
N VAL A 473 -13.40 -15.76 0.62
CA VAL A 473 -12.46 -14.64 0.60
C VAL A 473 -13.18 -13.33 0.94
N ALA A 474 -12.66 -12.64 1.96
CA ALA A 474 -13.17 -11.38 2.47
C ALA A 474 -12.07 -10.68 3.27
N PHE A 475 -12.11 -9.35 3.35
CA PHE A 475 -11.23 -8.57 4.22
C PHE A 475 -11.97 -7.42 4.90
N THR A 476 -11.37 -6.87 5.95
CA THR A 476 -11.81 -5.67 6.67
C THR A 476 -10.75 -4.59 6.53
N THR A 477 -11.16 -3.33 6.41
CA THR A 477 -10.29 -2.17 6.65
C THR A 477 -10.43 -1.66 8.09
N GLY A 478 -11.11 -2.39 8.97
CA GLY A 478 -11.31 -2.01 10.37
C GLY A 478 -10.11 -2.23 11.28
N PRO A 479 -10.10 -1.60 12.47
CA PRO A 479 -8.95 -1.56 13.38
C PRO A 479 -8.56 -2.93 13.95
N TYR A 480 -9.46 -3.93 13.90
CA TYR A 480 -9.19 -5.30 14.32
C TYR A 480 -8.60 -6.19 13.21
N GLY A 481 -8.33 -5.62 12.02
CA GLY A 481 -7.66 -6.28 10.91
C GLY A 481 -6.14 -6.06 10.90
N LYS A 482 -5.47 -6.54 9.85
CA LYS A 482 -4.15 -6.03 9.46
C LYS A 482 -4.35 -4.69 8.76
N GLU A 483 -3.42 -3.75 8.92
CA GLU A 483 -3.47 -2.46 8.22
C GLU A 483 -3.60 -2.63 6.69
N THR A 484 -4.38 -1.73 6.11
CA THR A 484 -4.57 -1.54 4.66
C THR A 484 -4.35 -0.06 4.35
N HIS A 485 -3.98 0.29 3.12
CA HIS A 485 -3.68 1.68 2.76
C HIS A 485 -4.89 2.63 2.89
N TRP A 486 -6.13 2.10 2.90
CA TRP A 486 -7.35 2.86 3.19
C TRP A 486 -7.47 3.33 4.64
N GLN A 487 -6.80 2.64 5.57
CA GLN A 487 -6.86 2.87 7.01
C GLN A 487 -8.32 3.03 7.51
N GLN A 488 -8.61 3.97 8.41
CA GLN A 488 -9.97 4.28 8.86
C GLN A 488 -10.25 5.78 8.80
N SER A 489 -11.53 6.16 8.67
CA SER A 489 -11.98 7.56 8.66
C SER A 489 -12.48 7.97 10.05
N ILE A 490 -11.75 8.86 10.71
CA ILE A 490 -12.06 9.41 12.04
C ILE A 490 -12.82 10.73 11.88
N LEU A 491 -13.94 10.84 12.60
CA LEU A 491 -14.89 11.95 12.56
C LEU A 491 -14.91 12.62 13.94
N LEU A 492 -14.00 13.57 14.16
CA LEU A 492 -13.79 14.21 15.46
C LEU A 492 -14.94 15.16 15.83
N ILE A 493 -15.49 15.00 17.03
CA ILE A 493 -16.54 15.85 17.57
C ILE A 493 -15.95 17.20 17.98
N ASP A 494 -16.59 18.29 17.56
CA ASP A 494 -16.15 19.63 17.95
C ASP A 494 -16.48 19.91 19.42
N HIS A 495 -15.50 19.64 20.29
CA HIS A 495 -15.63 19.86 21.72
C HIS A 495 -15.54 21.33 22.18
N GLU A 496 -15.26 22.26 21.27
CA GLU A 496 -15.36 23.71 21.54
C GLU A 496 -16.81 24.18 21.35
N LYS A 497 -17.53 23.59 20.39
CA LYS A 497 -18.98 23.74 20.18
C LYS A 497 -19.82 22.87 21.13
N ARG A 498 -19.31 21.71 21.59
CA ARG A 498 -20.03 20.73 22.44
C ARG A 498 -19.15 20.09 23.51
N LYS A 499 -19.26 20.54 24.76
CA LYS A 499 -18.58 19.89 25.87
C LYS A 499 -19.04 18.42 25.99
N GLY A 500 -18.12 17.47 25.79
CA GLY A 500 -18.39 16.03 25.92
C GLY A 500 -18.81 15.62 27.33
N VAL A 501 -19.51 14.49 27.41
CA VAL A 501 -20.05 13.91 28.65
C VAL A 501 -19.40 12.54 28.89
N ALA A 502 -19.07 12.25 30.15
CA ALA A 502 -18.53 10.95 30.52
C ALA A 502 -19.60 9.86 30.37
N LEU A 503 -19.33 8.87 29.51
CA LEU A 503 -20.23 7.76 29.21
C LEU A 503 -19.78 6.47 29.91
N LYS A 504 -20.68 5.49 29.99
CA LYS A 504 -20.56 4.31 30.85
C LYS A 504 -20.79 3.00 30.11
N LYS A 505 -20.07 1.97 30.53
CA LYS A 505 -20.17 0.60 30.00
C LYS A 505 -21.63 0.13 29.95
N GLY A 506 -22.07 -0.27 28.76
CA GLY A 506 -23.44 -0.72 28.50
C GLY A 506 -24.44 0.40 28.15
N GLN A 507 -24.06 1.69 28.20
CA GLN A 507 -24.84 2.73 27.53
C GLN A 507 -24.84 2.49 26.01
N THR A 508 -25.92 2.92 25.38
CA THR A 508 -26.14 2.79 23.94
C THR A 508 -26.12 4.17 23.30
N ILE A 509 -25.31 4.34 22.25
CA ILE A 509 -25.38 5.51 21.37
C ILE A 509 -26.23 5.12 20.16
N THR A 510 -27.30 5.86 19.92
CA THR A 510 -28.20 5.71 18.77
C THR A 510 -28.08 6.92 17.86
N GLY A 511 -28.21 6.75 16.54
CA GLY A 511 -28.02 7.87 15.63
C GLY A 511 -28.28 7.55 14.16
N LYS A 512 -27.80 8.45 13.29
CA LYS A 512 -27.82 8.30 11.83
C LYS A 512 -26.48 8.67 11.22
N VAL A 513 -25.98 7.85 10.31
CA VAL A 513 -24.85 8.19 9.43
C VAL A 513 -25.39 8.50 8.04
N GLY A 514 -25.00 9.62 7.47
CA GLY A 514 -25.38 10.05 6.13
C GLY A 514 -24.18 10.41 5.27
N TYR A 515 -24.26 10.08 3.99
CA TYR A 515 -23.24 10.34 2.97
C TYR A 515 -23.88 11.14 1.85
N GLN A 516 -23.20 12.18 1.37
CA GLN A 516 -23.65 13.00 0.25
C GLN A 516 -22.47 13.55 -0.54
N LYS A 517 -22.46 13.39 -1.87
CA LYS A 517 -21.46 14.06 -2.73
C LYS A 517 -21.69 15.56 -2.75
N LYS A 518 -20.61 16.37 -2.76
CA LYS A 518 -20.74 17.85 -2.79
C LYS A 518 -21.42 18.38 -4.06
N SER A 519 -21.42 17.60 -5.14
CA SER A 519 -22.26 17.75 -6.34
C SER A 519 -22.32 16.42 -7.10
N GLU A 520 -23.20 16.29 -8.10
CA GLU A 520 -23.34 15.07 -8.94
C GLU A 520 -22.03 14.60 -9.58
N LYS A 521 -21.11 15.53 -9.89
CA LYS A 521 -19.79 15.24 -10.48
C LYS A 521 -18.62 15.43 -9.50
N SER A 522 -18.90 15.52 -8.20
CA SER A 522 -17.84 15.70 -7.19
C SER A 522 -17.25 14.36 -6.75
N ARG A 523 -15.93 14.31 -6.71
CA ARG A 523 -15.13 13.24 -6.08
C ARG A 523 -15.11 13.37 -4.55
N SER A 524 -15.36 14.57 -4.03
CA SER A 524 -15.39 14.88 -2.61
C SER A 524 -16.76 14.57 -1.98
N LEU A 525 -16.71 14.05 -0.76
CA LEU A 525 -17.83 13.53 0.01
C LEU A 525 -18.06 14.38 1.27
N ASP A 526 -19.31 14.65 1.60
CA ASP A 526 -19.72 15.11 2.93
C ASP A 526 -20.27 13.90 3.71
N ILE A 527 -19.71 13.63 4.89
CA ILE A 527 -20.22 12.66 5.85
C ILE A 527 -20.90 13.41 6.99
N THR A 528 -22.14 13.04 7.33
CA THR A 528 -22.91 13.61 8.45
C THR A 528 -23.20 12.53 9.48
N ILE A 529 -23.03 12.81 10.77
CA ILE A 529 -23.51 11.94 11.85
C ILE A 529 -24.43 12.73 12.78
N GLU A 530 -25.63 12.20 13.00
CA GLU A 530 -26.54 12.56 14.09
C GLU A 530 -26.42 11.51 15.20
N TRP A 531 -26.38 11.90 16.47
CA TRP A 531 -26.27 10.95 17.59
C TRP A 531 -26.98 11.39 18.87
N ASP A 532 -27.27 10.41 19.73
CA ASP A 532 -27.95 10.52 21.02
C ASP A 532 -27.41 9.42 21.96
N SER A 533 -26.77 9.81 23.07
CA SER A 533 -26.20 8.89 24.08
C SER A 533 -27.19 8.51 25.21
N GLN A 534 -28.48 8.86 25.06
CA GLN A 534 -29.56 8.67 26.03
C GLN A 534 -29.46 9.56 27.29
N ASP A 535 -28.27 9.72 27.88
CA ASP A 535 -28.03 10.56 29.08
C ASP A 535 -27.76 12.04 28.78
N GLY A 536 -28.11 12.50 27.56
CA GLY A 536 -28.29 13.92 27.22
C GLY A 536 -27.25 14.51 26.28
N GLU A 537 -26.19 13.80 25.93
CA GLU A 537 -25.31 14.22 24.84
C GLU A 537 -25.95 13.87 23.49
N LYS A 538 -26.41 14.91 22.78
CA LYS A 538 -26.98 14.79 21.44
C LYS A 538 -26.26 15.71 20.47
N GLY A 539 -25.96 15.21 19.28
CA GLY A 539 -25.19 15.92 18.27
C GLY A 539 -25.69 15.71 16.86
N SER A 540 -25.30 16.64 15.99
CA SER A 540 -25.38 16.52 14.52
C SER A 540 -24.21 17.31 13.96
N GLN A 541 -23.26 16.64 13.32
CA GLN A 541 -22.05 17.26 12.76
C GLN A 541 -21.75 16.67 11.39
N LYS A 542 -21.07 17.46 10.56
CA LYS A 542 -20.72 17.11 9.18
C LYS A 542 -19.24 17.37 8.97
N TRP A 543 -18.57 16.43 8.32
CA TRP A 543 -17.16 16.46 7.97
C TRP A 543 -17.02 16.29 6.45
N GLY A 544 -16.13 17.05 5.83
CA GLY A 544 -15.72 16.84 4.44
C GLY A 544 -14.60 15.80 4.33
N LEU A 545 -14.67 14.96 3.31
CA LEU A 545 -13.58 14.11 2.84
C LEU A 545 -13.31 14.54 1.39
N GLN A 546 -12.15 15.17 1.15
CA GLN A 546 -11.95 16.11 0.03
C GLN A 546 -10.93 15.65 -1.00
#